data_AF-A0A2G1Y5L1-F1
#
_entry.id   AF-A0A2G1Y5L1-F1
#
_cell.length_a   1.000
_cell.length_b   1.000
_cell.length_c   1.000
_cell.angle_alpha   90.00
_cell.angle_beta   90.00
_cell.angle_gamma   90.00
#
_symmetry.space_group_name_H-M   'P 1'
#
loop_
_entity.id
_entity.type
_entity.pdbx_description
1 polymer ?
#
loop_
_entity_poly.entity_id
_entity_poly.type
_entity_poly.pdbx_seq_one_letter_code
_entity_poly.pdbx_strand_id
1 'polypeptide(L)'
;MRILYIILIAIAGLITLIAIMFYFYLRVKSIDVSNESPFSEVIDKKLILERDVFLIRNNTPGFYKSISTVVDEEGLIGPIDKETKMVDIIKKGTPFTIQKAEIRSHGESGTYGLITGILHTEKHNIPFKQRWGRFSVYILDGAKQIDNKIAFTFQRAIWESETEYILSKTYFLPEL
;
A
#
# COMPACT_ATOMS: atom_id res chain seq x y z
N MET A 1 30.45 -36.46 27.40
CA MET A 1 29.55 -35.37 27.83
C MET A 1 29.98 -33.98 27.37
N ARG A 2 31.25 -33.54 27.53
CA ARG A 2 31.68 -32.18 27.13
C ARG A 2 31.48 -31.86 25.64
N ILE A 3 31.74 -32.80 24.75
CA ILE A 3 31.55 -32.64 23.30
C ILE A 3 30.07 -32.41 22.94
N LEU A 4 29.16 -33.13 23.59
CA LEU A 4 27.71 -32.96 23.40
C LEU A 4 27.24 -31.55 23.79
N TYR A 5 27.74 -31.01 24.91
CA TYR A 5 27.45 -29.63 25.33
C TYR A 5 27.95 -28.59 24.33
N ILE A 6 29.16 -28.78 23.78
CA ILE A 6 29.71 -27.87 22.76
C ILE A 6 28.84 -27.89 21.50
N ILE A 7 28.40 -29.08 21.06
CA ILE A 7 27.51 -29.23 19.90
C ILE A 7 26.16 -28.54 20.16
N LEU A 8 25.56 -28.72 21.34
CA LEU A 8 24.29 -28.08 21.69
C LEU A 8 24.40 -26.55 21.72
N ILE A 9 25.48 -26.00 22.26
CA ILE A 9 25.73 -24.54 22.28
C ILE A 9 25.89 -24.02 20.84
N ALA A 10 26.63 -24.74 19.98
CA ALA A 10 26.80 -24.36 18.58
C ALA A 10 25.46 -24.36 17.81
N ILE A 11 24.62 -25.38 18.04
CA ILE A 11 23.27 -25.46 17.44
C ILE A 11 22.39 -24.31 17.93
N ALA A 12 22.38 -24.04 19.24
CA ALA A 12 21.60 -22.93 19.81
C ALA A 12 22.06 -21.57 19.27
N GLY A 13 23.38 -21.37 19.11
CA GLY A 13 23.96 -20.18 18.49
C GLY A 13 23.52 -20.01 17.03
N LEU A 14 23.53 -21.10 16.25
CA LEU A 14 23.08 -21.09 14.85
C LEU A 14 21.59 -20.76 14.73
N ILE A 15 20.74 -21.38 15.55
CA ILE A 15 19.29 -21.09 15.57
C ILE A 15 19.04 -19.61 15.92
N THR A 16 19.77 -19.08 16.91
CA THR A 16 19.65 -17.67 17.31
C THR A 16 20.06 -16.73 16.19
N LEU A 17 21.18 -17.02 15.49
CA LEU A 17 21.62 -16.23 14.34
C LEU A 17 20.58 -16.23 13.22
N ILE A 18 20.04 -17.40 12.88
CA ILE A 18 18.99 -17.54 11.86
C ILE A 18 17.74 -16.74 12.25
N ALA A 19 17.30 -16.83 13.51
CA ALA A 19 16.15 -16.08 14.00
C ALA A 19 16.36 -14.56 13.90
N ILE A 20 17.56 -14.07 14.24
CA ILE A 20 17.91 -12.64 14.10
C ILE A 20 17.89 -12.23 12.63
N MET A 21 18.46 -13.03 11.72
CA MET A 21 18.42 -12.75 10.28
C MET A 21 16.99 -12.66 9.75
N PHE A 22 16.13 -13.62 10.11
CA PHE A 22 14.71 -13.57 9.73
C PHE A 22 14.00 -12.37 10.33
N TYR A 23 14.28 -11.99 11.57
CA TYR A 23 13.69 -10.80 12.19
C TYR A 23 14.00 -9.54 11.38
N PHE A 24 15.24 -9.33 10.95
CA PHE A 24 15.61 -8.17 10.14
C PHE A 24 15.08 -8.24 8.70
N TYR A 25 15.02 -9.44 8.11
CA TYR A 25 14.54 -9.62 6.74
C TYR A 25 13.02 -9.48 6.62
N LEU A 26 12.26 -10.00 7.58
CA LEU A 26 10.80 -9.96 7.60
C LEU A 26 10.23 -8.64 8.12
N ARG A 27 11.07 -7.77 8.70
CA ARG A 27 10.62 -6.48 9.21
C ARG A 27 10.16 -5.60 8.05
N VAL A 28 8.88 -5.23 8.08
CA VAL A 28 8.31 -4.25 7.16
C VAL A 28 9.06 -2.93 7.31
N LYS A 29 9.64 -2.45 6.21
CA LYS A 29 10.21 -1.10 6.15
C LYS A 29 9.13 -0.16 5.65
N SER A 30 8.90 0.92 6.38
CA SER A 30 7.99 2.00 6.00
C SER A 30 8.75 3.30 5.99
N ILE A 31 8.64 4.06 4.90
CA ILE A 31 9.23 5.39 4.74
C ILE A 31 8.08 6.36 4.51
N ASP A 32 8.07 7.46 5.25
CA ASP A 32 7.12 8.55 5.01
C ASP A 32 7.53 9.31 3.76
N VAL A 33 6.63 9.38 2.78
CA VAL A 33 6.85 10.06 1.50
C VAL A 33 5.81 11.16 1.26
N SER A 34 5.13 11.61 2.32
CA SER A 34 4.05 12.60 2.21
C SER A 34 4.51 13.92 1.58
N ASN A 35 5.81 14.25 1.70
CA ASN A 35 6.41 15.47 1.14
C ASN A 35 7.02 15.27 -0.26
N GLU A 36 6.99 14.06 -0.81
CA GLU A 36 7.57 13.75 -2.12
C GLU A 36 6.48 13.77 -3.21
N SER A 37 6.81 14.25 -4.40
CA SER A 37 5.89 14.14 -5.56
C SER A 37 5.78 12.67 -6.00
N PRO A 38 4.59 12.18 -6.40
CA PRO A 38 3.33 12.92 -6.57
C PRO A 38 2.47 13.05 -5.30
N PHE A 39 2.88 12.48 -4.16
CA PHE A 39 2.06 12.48 -2.95
C PHE A 39 1.84 13.88 -2.37
N SER A 40 2.89 14.71 -2.34
CA SER A 40 2.79 16.09 -1.84
C SER A 40 1.79 16.96 -2.61
N GLU A 41 1.43 16.58 -3.83
CA GLU A 41 0.44 17.27 -4.64
C GLU A 41 -1.00 16.99 -4.20
N VAL A 42 -1.23 15.97 -3.39
CA VAL A 42 -2.58 15.52 -2.96
C VAL A 42 -2.77 15.50 -1.44
N ILE A 43 -1.68 15.52 -0.67
CA ILE A 43 -1.70 15.56 0.81
C ILE A 43 -2.33 16.86 1.31
N ASP A 44 -3.19 16.74 2.33
CA ASP A 44 -3.96 17.78 3.00
C ASP A 44 -4.83 18.65 2.08
N LYS A 45 -5.06 18.20 0.84
CA LYS A 45 -6.01 18.81 -0.07
C LYS A 45 -7.38 18.18 0.06
N LYS A 46 -8.41 19.02 -0.07
CA LYS A 46 -9.80 18.55 -0.17
C LYS A 46 -10.01 17.97 -1.57
N LEU A 47 -10.17 16.67 -1.63
CA LEU A 47 -10.42 15.91 -2.85
C LEU A 47 -11.88 15.44 -2.87
N ILE A 48 -12.36 15.05 -4.06
CA ILE A 48 -13.71 14.56 -4.27
C ILE A 48 -13.61 13.15 -4.87
N LEU A 49 -14.43 12.23 -4.39
CA LEU A 49 -14.53 10.92 -5.01
C LEU A 49 -15.11 11.03 -6.41
N GLU A 50 -14.40 10.48 -7.39
CA GLU A 50 -14.86 10.47 -8.79
C GLU A 50 -15.72 9.25 -9.15
N ARG A 51 -15.85 8.29 -8.22
CA ARG A 51 -16.68 7.10 -8.35
C ARG A 51 -17.17 6.59 -7.00
N ASP A 52 -18.14 5.68 -7.03
CA ASP A 52 -18.58 4.96 -5.83
C ASP A 52 -17.46 4.07 -5.32
N VAL A 53 -17.31 3.99 -4.00
CA VAL A 53 -16.31 3.15 -3.36
C VAL A 53 -16.95 2.35 -2.21
N PHE A 54 -16.43 1.15 -1.99
CA PHE A 54 -16.97 0.22 -1.01
C PHE A 54 -16.11 0.26 0.25
N LEU A 55 -16.77 0.45 1.39
CA LEU A 55 -16.14 0.26 2.69
C LEU A 55 -16.18 -1.20 3.05
N ILE A 56 -15.00 -1.73 3.31
CA ILE A 56 -14.81 -3.14 3.55
C ILE A 56 -14.36 -3.38 4.99
N ARG A 57 -15.02 -4.31 5.68
CA ARG A 57 -14.50 -4.86 6.93
C ARG A 57 -13.83 -6.20 6.67
N ASN A 58 -12.53 -6.22 6.94
CA ASN A 58 -11.78 -7.46 7.01
C ASN A 58 -12.12 -8.17 8.34
N ASN A 59 -12.68 -9.37 8.25
CA ASN A 59 -13.01 -10.20 9.42
C ASN A 59 -12.00 -11.35 9.64
N THR A 60 -10.90 -11.38 8.88
CA THR A 60 -9.89 -12.44 8.95
C THR A 60 -9.25 -12.47 10.35
N PRO A 61 -9.26 -13.62 11.05
CA PRO A 61 -8.63 -13.76 12.36
C PRO A 61 -7.13 -13.41 12.32
N GLY A 62 -6.67 -12.57 13.24
CA GLY A 62 -5.26 -12.15 13.34
C GLY A 62 -4.93 -10.81 12.66
N PHE A 63 -5.82 -10.27 11.84
CA PHE A 63 -5.78 -8.86 11.46
C PHE A 63 -6.61 -8.07 12.46
N TYR A 64 -6.03 -7.04 13.10
CA TYR A 64 -6.78 -6.15 13.99
C TYR A 64 -8.05 -5.66 13.27
N LYS A 65 -9.19 -5.58 13.98
CA LYS A 65 -10.46 -4.94 13.57
C LYS A 65 -10.23 -3.46 13.24
N SER A 66 -9.43 -3.19 12.22
CA SER A 66 -9.07 -1.88 11.74
C SER A 66 -9.97 -1.54 10.57
N ILE A 67 -10.54 -0.35 10.67
CA ILE A 67 -11.60 0.15 9.82
C ILE A 67 -11.08 0.32 8.38
N SER A 68 -11.86 -0.26 7.47
CA SER A 68 -12.15 0.16 6.11
C SER A 68 -10.97 0.40 5.16
N THR A 69 -10.54 -0.69 4.51
CA THR A 69 -9.97 -0.58 3.17
C THR A 69 -11.10 -0.09 2.24
N VAL A 70 -10.79 0.92 1.43
CA VAL A 70 -11.70 1.42 0.41
C VAL A 70 -11.36 0.70 -0.88
N VAL A 71 -12.33 0.01 -1.49
CA VAL A 71 -12.16 -0.59 -2.83
C VAL A 71 -13.11 0.01 -3.84
N ASP A 72 -12.69 0.02 -5.11
CA ASP A 72 -13.57 0.35 -6.23
C ASP A 72 -14.32 -0.88 -6.74
N GLU A 73 -15.21 -0.67 -7.72
CA GLU A 73 -16.01 -1.72 -8.36
C GLU A 73 -15.19 -2.84 -9.00
N GLU A 74 -13.96 -2.54 -9.40
CA GLU A 74 -13.03 -3.50 -10.02
C GLU A 74 -12.23 -4.30 -8.97
N GLY A 75 -12.40 -4.01 -7.68
CA GLY A 75 -11.69 -4.66 -6.59
C GLY A 75 -10.17 -4.44 -6.64
N LEU A 76 -9.72 -3.39 -7.34
CA LEU A 76 -8.30 -3.17 -7.63
C LEU A 76 -7.52 -2.61 -6.44
N ILE A 77 -8.23 -2.11 -5.43
CA ILE A 77 -7.65 -1.40 -4.27
C ILE A 77 -7.39 -2.36 -3.09
N GLY A 78 -6.80 -3.51 -3.38
CA GLY A 78 -6.32 -4.48 -2.38
C GLY A 78 -6.96 -5.88 -2.52
N PRO A 79 -6.31 -6.94 -1.99
CA PRO A 79 -6.86 -8.28 -2.07
C PRO A 79 -8.15 -8.36 -1.24
N ILE A 80 -9.28 -8.49 -1.92
CA ILE A 80 -10.56 -8.85 -1.31
C ILE A 80 -10.47 -10.35 -0.98
N ASP A 81 -10.28 -10.69 0.30
CA ASP A 81 -10.38 -12.07 0.77
C ASP A 81 -11.85 -12.54 0.77
N LYS A 82 -12.11 -13.84 0.72
CA LYS A 82 -13.46 -14.42 0.78
C LYS A 82 -14.20 -14.08 2.09
N GLU A 83 -13.47 -13.77 3.15
CA GLU A 83 -14.02 -13.38 4.47
C GLU A 83 -14.36 -11.88 4.57
N THR A 84 -14.09 -11.14 3.50
CA THR A 84 -14.28 -9.70 3.40
C THR A 84 -15.76 -9.38 3.26
N LYS A 85 -16.32 -8.62 4.20
CA LYS A 85 -17.73 -8.16 4.12
C LYS A 85 -17.77 -6.70 3.70
N MET A 86 -18.54 -6.43 2.65
CA MET A 86 -18.95 -5.08 2.30
C MET A 86 -19.83 -4.54 3.43
N VAL A 87 -19.44 -3.39 3.98
CA VAL A 87 -20.12 -2.74 5.10
C VAL A 87 -21.03 -1.62 4.61
N ASP A 88 -20.54 -0.84 3.65
CA ASP A 88 -21.23 0.35 3.16
C ASP A 88 -20.71 0.76 1.78
N ILE A 89 -21.48 1.60 1.09
CA ILE A 89 -21.13 2.21 -0.20
C ILE A 89 -21.03 3.71 0.01
N ILE A 90 -19.86 4.28 -0.24
CA ILE A 90 -19.64 5.73 -0.24
C ILE A 90 -19.79 6.23 -1.67
N LYS A 91 -20.69 7.18 -1.84
CA LYS A 91 -21.08 7.68 -3.16
C LYS A 91 -20.05 8.62 -3.77
N LYS A 92 -19.96 8.61 -5.10
CA LYS A 92 -19.31 9.65 -5.90
C LYS A 92 -19.73 11.03 -5.40
N GLY A 93 -18.78 11.97 -5.38
CA GLY A 93 -19.00 13.33 -4.88
C GLY A 93 -18.71 13.51 -3.39
N THR A 94 -18.47 12.42 -2.65
CA THR A 94 -18.08 12.53 -1.23
C THR A 94 -16.71 13.18 -1.10
N PRO A 95 -16.57 14.26 -0.30
CA PRO A 95 -15.28 14.89 -0.09
C PRO A 95 -14.39 14.04 0.83
N PHE A 96 -13.09 14.11 0.63
CA PHE A 96 -12.11 13.44 1.48
C PHE A 96 -10.78 14.18 1.51
N THR A 97 -9.93 13.82 2.45
CA THR A 97 -8.58 14.38 2.60
C THR A 97 -7.58 13.25 2.78
N ILE A 98 -6.46 13.30 2.06
CA ILE A 98 -5.32 12.38 2.29
C ILE A 98 -4.39 13.05 3.28
N GLN A 99 -4.07 12.38 4.38
CA GLN A 99 -3.27 12.96 5.46
C GLN A 99 -1.82 12.46 5.47
N LYS A 100 -1.58 11.28 4.89
CA LYS A 100 -0.25 10.68 4.89
C LYS A 100 -0.06 9.74 3.71
N ALA A 101 1.16 9.70 3.19
CA ALA A 101 1.64 8.69 2.26
C ALA A 101 2.89 7.99 2.81
N GLU A 102 2.94 6.66 2.66
CA GLU A 102 4.07 5.84 3.06
C GLU A 102 4.45 4.87 1.93
N ILE A 103 5.74 4.71 1.64
CA ILE A 103 6.22 3.58 0.85
C ILE A 103 6.50 2.43 1.82
N ARG A 104 5.86 1.29 1.58
CA ARG A 104 6.07 0.05 2.33
C ARG A 104 6.77 -0.99 1.48
N SER A 105 7.84 -1.56 2.01
CA SER A 105 8.57 -2.67 1.40
C SER A 105 8.45 -3.91 2.27
N HIS A 106 7.98 -5.01 1.68
CA HIS A 106 7.81 -6.31 2.32
C HIS A 106 8.68 -7.36 1.63
N GLY A 107 10.00 -7.34 1.83
CA GLY A 107 10.92 -8.35 1.28
C GLY A 107 10.56 -8.76 -0.16
N GLU A 108 10.10 -10.00 -0.34
CA GLU A 108 9.69 -10.60 -1.63
C GLU A 108 8.32 -10.14 -2.17
N SER A 109 7.40 -9.66 -1.33
CA SER A 109 6.05 -9.26 -1.74
C SER A 109 5.98 -7.89 -2.43
N GLY A 110 7.13 -7.24 -2.62
CA GLY A 110 7.28 -6.00 -3.37
C GLY A 110 7.13 -4.73 -2.53
N THR A 111 7.33 -3.61 -3.21
CA THR A 111 7.25 -2.26 -2.67
C THR A 111 5.99 -1.57 -3.21
N TYR A 112 5.22 -0.92 -2.35
CA TYR A 112 3.99 -0.23 -2.74
C TYR A 112 3.81 1.07 -1.96
N GLY A 113 3.12 2.03 -2.57
CA GLY A 113 2.68 3.24 -1.89
C GLY A 113 1.38 2.97 -1.13
N LEU A 114 1.26 3.50 0.07
CA LEU A 114 0.08 3.44 0.91
C LEU A 114 -0.30 4.87 1.29
N ILE A 115 -1.51 5.28 0.93
CA ILE A 115 -2.09 6.52 1.38
C ILE A 115 -3.09 6.26 2.50
N THR A 116 -3.17 7.19 3.44
CA THR A 116 -4.13 7.18 4.53
C THR A 116 -4.79 8.53 4.64
N GLY A 117 -6.09 8.54 4.94
CA GLY A 117 -6.88 9.75 4.93
C GLY A 117 -8.22 9.60 5.64
N ILE A 118 -9.08 10.59 5.43
CA ILE A 118 -10.40 10.68 6.03
C ILE A 118 -11.43 10.99 4.93
N LEU A 119 -12.45 10.14 4.83
CA LEU A 119 -13.67 10.40 4.05
C LEU A 119 -14.63 11.22 4.90
N HIS A 120 -15.16 12.30 4.35
CA HIS A 120 -16.09 13.21 5.03
C HIS A 120 -17.52 12.91 4.56
N THR A 121 -18.18 11.96 5.22
CA THR A 121 -19.60 11.65 4.96
C THR A 121 -20.51 12.60 5.76
N GLU A 122 -21.78 12.69 5.38
CA GLU A 122 -22.78 13.49 6.12
C GLU A 122 -22.93 13.05 7.58
N LYS A 123 -22.69 11.77 7.87
CA LYS A 123 -22.91 11.19 9.21
C LYS A 123 -21.66 11.22 10.07
N HIS A 124 -20.49 10.99 9.47
CA HIS A 124 -19.23 10.81 10.19
C HIS A 124 -18.00 10.89 9.28
N ASN A 125 -16.88 11.22 9.90
CA ASN A 125 -15.57 11.12 9.28
C ASN A 125 -15.07 9.67 9.39
N ILE A 126 -14.73 9.06 8.24
CA ILE A 126 -14.32 7.65 8.17
C ILE A 126 -12.84 7.60 7.79
N PRO A 127 -11.96 7.10 8.68
CA PRO A 127 -10.57 6.90 8.31
C PRO A 127 -10.48 5.79 7.25
N PHE A 128 -9.64 5.99 6.26
CA PHE A 128 -9.39 5.00 5.22
C PHE A 128 -7.91 4.78 4.97
N LYS A 129 -7.60 3.62 4.39
CA LYS A 129 -6.29 3.31 3.83
C LYS A 129 -6.45 2.73 2.44
N GLN A 130 -5.57 3.15 1.53
CA GLN A 130 -5.57 2.70 0.15
C GLN A 130 -4.12 2.46 -0.31
N ARG A 131 -3.90 1.38 -1.05
CA ARG A 131 -2.67 1.24 -1.84
C ARG A 131 -2.75 2.15 -3.05
N TRP A 132 -1.74 2.98 -3.24
CA TRP A 132 -1.67 3.88 -4.38
C TRP A 132 -0.23 3.95 -4.87
N GLY A 133 -0.02 3.45 -6.09
CA GLY A 133 1.31 3.21 -6.64
C GLY A 133 1.86 1.82 -6.30
N ARG A 134 2.39 1.15 -7.32
CA ARG A 134 3.17 -0.07 -7.20
C ARG A 134 4.54 0.17 -7.80
N PHE A 135 5.56 -0.34 -7.12
CA PHE A 135 6.90 -0.36 -7.65
C PHE A 135 6.96 -1.38 -8.79
N SER A 136 7.32 -0.93 -9.99
CA SER A 136 7.58 -1.82 -11.13
C SER A 136 8.96 -1.50 -11.70
N VAL A 137 9.87 -2.47 -11.62
CA VAL A 137 11.18 -2.40 -12.30
C VAL A 137 11.01 -2.44 -13.83
N TYR A 138 9.81 -2.75 -14.31
CA TYR A 138 9.47 -2.87 -15.73
C TYR A 138 8.34 -1.93 -16.09
N ILE A 139 8.60 -0.99 -17.01
CA ILE A 139 7.57 -0.28 -17.74
C ILE A 139 7.16 -1.20 -18.88
N LEU A 140 5.94 -1.74 -18.84
CA LEU A 140 5.32 -2.38 -19.99
C LEU A 140 4.37 -1.38 -20.63
N ASP A 141 4.92 -0.53 -21.48
CA ASP A 141 4.14 0.19 -22.48
C ASP A 141 4.73 -0.15 -23.85
N GLY A 142 3.95 -0.85 -24.68
CA GLY A 142 4.19 -0.99 -26.12
C GLY A 142 5.57 -1.45 -26.65
N ALA A 143 6.41 -2.12 -25.84
CA ALA A 143 7.78 -2.54 -26.19
C ALA A 143 8.80 -1.40 -26.33
N LYS A 144 9.40 -0.99 -25.19
CA LYS A 144 10.83 -0.67 -25.09
C LYS A 144 11.24 -0.55 -23.62
N GLN A 145 12.26 -1.30 -23.25
CA GLN A 145 12.92 -1.21 -21.95
C GLN A 145 13.59 0.17 -21.86
N ILE A 146 13.03 1.08 -21.06
CA ILE A 146 13.61 2.42 -20.86
C ILE A 146 14.66 2.29 -19.74
N ASP A 147 15.92 2.16 -20.16
CA ASP A 147 17.16 2.36 -19.40
C ASP A 147 17.06 2.25 -17.87
N ASN A 148 17.13 1.04 -17.29
CA ASN A 148 17.45 0.77 -15.88
C ASN A 148 16.79 1.68 -14.81
N LYS A 149 15.70 2.37 -15.14
CA LYS A 149 15.10 3.41 -14.32
C LYS A 149 13.95 2.79 -13.55
N ILE A 150 14.01 3.00 -12.25
CA ILE A 150 12.96 2.57 -11.34
C ILE A 150 11.72 3.44 -11.61
N ALA A 151 10.64 2.79 -12.03
CA ALA A 151 9.36 3.45 -12.26
C ALA A 151 8.33 3.04 -11.21
N PHE A 152 7.57 4.01 -10.73
CA PHE A 152 6.37 3.79 -9.96
C PHE A 152 5.18 3.92 -10.92
N THR A 153 4.44 2.82 -11.07
CA THR A 153 3.17 2.83 -11.82
C THR A 153 2.02 2.99 -10.85
N PHE A 154 1.13 3.93 -11.13
CA PHE A 154 -0.03 4.20 -10.28
C PHE A 154 -1.26 3.58 -10.90
N GLN A 155 -1.97 2.78 -10.12
CA GLN A 155 -3.35 2.46 -10.43
C GLN A 155 -4.18 3.73 -10.32
N ARG A 156 -5.32 3.75 -11.03
CA ARG A 156 -6.25 4.88 -11.01
C ARG A 156 -6.63 5.25 -9.59
N ALA A 157 -6.40 6.49 -9.22
CA ALA A 157 -6.78 6.97 -7.90
C ALA A 157 -8.31 7.09 -7.76
N ILE A 158 -8.81 7.08 -6.52
CA ILE A 158 -10.26 7.24 -6.25
C ILE A 158 -10.78 8.66 -6.57
N TRP A 159 -9.88 9.62 -6.74
CA TRP A 159 -10.17 11.01 -7.16
C TRP A 159 -9.83 11.31 -8.62
N GLU A 160 -9.29 10.35 -9.37
CA GLU A 160 -8.96 10.56 -10.77
C GLU A 160 -10.17 10.22 -11.66
N SER A 161 -10.51 11.14 -12.55
CA SER A 161 -11.47 10.88 -13.63
C SER A 161 -10.92 9.84 -14.60
N GLU A 162 -11.78 9.22 -15.41
CA GLU A 162 -11.37 8.17 -16.35
C GLU A 162 -10.49 8.75 -17.46
N THR A 163 -10.81 9.98 -17.88
CA THR A 163 -10.05 10.73 -18.87
C THR A 163 -8.65 11.12 -18.38
N GLU A 164 -8.51 11.53 -17.11
CA GLU A 164 -7.19 11.81 -16.50
C GLU A 164 -6.37 10.54 -16.29
N TYR A 165 -7.01 9.42 -16.00
CA TYR A 165 -6.32 8.14 -15.79
C TYR A 165 -5.73 7.54 -17.05
N ILE A 166 -6.43 7.63 -18.18
CA ILE A 166 -5.90 7.20 -19.49
C ILE A 166 -4.64 8.01 -19.85
N LEU A 167 -4.47 9.18 -19.22
CA LEU A 167 -3.28 10.04 -19.31
C LEU A 167 -2.30 9.84 -18.14
N SER A 168 -2.54 8.87 -17.24
CA SER A 168 -1.78 8.70 -16.00
C SER A 168 -0.33 8.32 -16.29
N LYS A 169 0.53 9.07 -15.59
CA LYS A 169 1.95 9.26 -15.85
C LYS A 169 2.76 8.13 -15.22
N THR A 170 3.73 7.61 -15.95
CA THR A 170 4.88 6.92 -15.35
C THR A 170 5.66 7.93 -14.52
N TYR A 171 5.71 7.76 -13.20
CA TYR A 171 6.60 8.58 -12.37
C TYR A 171 7.90 7.82 -12.13
N PHE A 172 9.00 8.51 -12.35
CA PHE A 172 10.33 8.03 -12.00
C PHE A 172 10.66 8.57 -10.62
N LEU A 173 11.05 7.69 -9.70
CA LEU A 173 11.59 8.16 -8.43
C LEU A 173 12.86 8.99 -8.72
N PRO A 174 13.08 10.11 -8.02
CA PRO A 174 14.37 10.79 -8.07
C PRO A 174 15.46 9.77 -7.68
N GLU A 175 16.59 9.79 -8.41
CA GLU A 175 17.71 8.88 -8.15
C GLU A 175 18.08 8.90 -6.67
N LEU A 176 18.11 7.70 -6.04
CA LEU A 176 18.58 7.49 -4.67
C LEU A 176 20.09 7.73 -4.55
#